data_AF-A0A662I4U4-F1
#
_entry.id   AF-A0A662I4U4-F1
#
_cell.length_a   1.000
_cell.length_b   1.000
_cell.length_c   1.000
_cell.angle_alpha   90.00
_cell.angle_beta   90.00
_cell.angle_gamma   90.00
#
_symmetry.space_group_name_H-M   'P 1'
#
loop_
_entity.id
_entity.type
_entity.pdbx_description
1 polymer ?
#
loop_
_entity_poly.entity_id
_entity_poly.type
_entity_poly.pdbx_seq_one_letter_code
_entity_poly.pdbx_strand_id
1 'polypeptide(L)'
;MPLKDDVMLMVMAIKSLFSKPITKEYREEERDELARGMPVLHPEKCLGCSLCARSCPPQAITMVVVGKKKVGNREIPFRNPSFDYYQCIYCGICAEVCPANAIEMVKKSILIYTSKEGDRL
;
A
#
# COMPACT_ATOMS: atom_id res chain seq x y z
N MET A 1 2.70 27.11 -45.12
CA MET A 1 1.35 27.68 -45.29
C MET A 1 0.54 27.23 -44.07
N PRO A 2 0.62 27.99 -42.97
CA PRO A 2 0.18 27.58 -41.62
C PRO A 2 -1.32 27.26 -41.53
N LEU A 3 -2.12 27.84 -42.43
CA LEU A 3 -3.58 27.63 -42.49
C LEU A 3 -4.04 26.17 -42.65
N LYS A 4 -3.26 25.31 -43.33
CA LYS A 4 -3.67 23.91 -43.53
C LYS A 4 -3.54 23.08 -42.25
N ASP A 5 -2.55 23.43 -41.43
CA ASP A 5 -2.30 22.77 -40.15
C ASP A 5 -3.33 23.23 -39.11
N ASP A 6 -3.71 24.52 -39.12
CA ASP A 6 -4.76 25.08 -38.27
C ASP A 6 -6.14 24.45 -38.57
N VAL A 7 -6.48 24.29 -39.86
CA VAL A 7 -7.74 23.62 -40.26
C VAL A 7 -7.74 22.15 -39.85
N MET A 8 -6.61 21.46 -39.95
CA MET A 8 -6.50 20.06 -39.51
C MET A 8 -6.68 19.92 -37.99
N LEU A 9 -6.12 20.84 -37.22
CA LEU A 9 -6.28 20.90 -35.76
C LEU A 9 -7.75 21.10 -35.38
N MET A 10 -8.45 22.02 -36.06
CA MET A 10 -9.88 22.28 -35.83
C MET A 10 -10.74 21.05 -36.14
N VAL A 11 -10.45 20.32 -37.21
CA VAL A 11 -11.16 19.07 -37.56
C VAL A 11 -10.93 17.99 -36.50
N MET A 12 -9.70 17.85 -36.00
CA MET A 12 -9.39 16.90 -34.92
C MET A 12 -10.09 17.28 -33.61
N ALA A 13 -10.13 18.57 -33.26
CA ALA A 13 -10.81 19.06 -32.07
C ALA A 13 -12.32 18.77 -32.10
N ILE A 14 -12.98 19.06 -33.23
CA ILE A 14 -14.42 18.76 -33.40
C ILE A 14 -14.66 17.26 -33.30
N LYS A 15 -13.85 16.41 -33.95
CA LYS A 15 -13.98 14.95 -33.83
C LYS A 15 -13.80 14.45 -32.41
N SER A 16 -12.85 15.03 -31.67
CA SER A 16 -12.59 14.67 -30.28
C SER A 16 -13.75 15.04 -29.35
N LEU A 17 -14.46 16.15 -29.60
CA LEU A 17 -15.59 16.60 -28.79
C LEU A 17 -16.77 15.61 -28.82
N PHE A 18 -17.01 14.97 -29.96
CA PHE A 18 -18.09 14.00 -30.13
C PHE A 18 -17.65 12.54 -29.90
N SER A 19 -16.37 12.31 -29.64
CA SER A 19 -15.86 11.00 -29.29
C SER A 19 -16.13 10.68 -27.80
N LYS A 20 -16.15 9.37 -27.46
CA LYS A 20 -16.29 8.98 -26.05
C LYS A 20 -15.10 9.52 -25.23
N PRO A 21 -15.33 10.01 -24.00
CA PRO A 21 -14.24 10.49 -23.18
C PRO A 21 -13.28 9.34 -22.87
N ILE A 22 -11.98 9.62 -22.96
CA ILE A 22 -10.93 8.67 -22.59
C ILE A 22 -10.88 8.44 -21.07
N THR A 23 -11.33 9.43 -20.31
CA THR A 23 -11.37 9.39 -18.84
C THR A 23 -12.34 8.33 -18.36
N LYS A 24 -11.91 7.55 -17.36
CA LYS A 24 -12.81 6.69 -16.58
C LYS A 24 -13.24 7.44 -15.32
N GLU A 25 -14.49 7.23 -14.90
CA GLU A 25 -14.94 7.71 -13.60
C GLU A 25 -14.19 6.96 -12.50
N TYR A 26 -13.78 7.68 -11.46
CA TYR A 26 -13.05 7.06 -10.36
C TYR A 26 -14.00 6.15 -9.56
N ARG A 27 -13.73 4.83 -9.58
CA ARG A 27 -14.45 3.85 -8.76
C ARG A 27 -13.47 3.07 -7.89
N GLU A 28 -13.75 2.99 -6.60
CA GLU A 28 -12.84 2.39 -5.63
C GLU A 28 -12.65 0.86 -5.84
N GLU A 29 -13.60 0.22 -6.52
CA GLU A 29 -13.66 -1.23 -6.76
C GLU A 29 -12.84 -1.68 -7.98
N GLU A 30 -12.54 -0.79 -8.93
CA GLU A 30 -11.91 -1.12 -10.22
C GLU A 30 -10.38 -0.92 -10.20
N ARG A 31 -9.70 -1.46 -9.18
CA ARG A 31 -8.25 -1.32 -9.05
C ARG A 31 -7.50 -2.36 -9.86
N ASP A 32 -6.43 -1.92 -10.50
CA ASP A 32 -5.52 -2.76 -11.29
C ASP A 32 -5.03 -3.96 -10.47
N GLU A 33 -5.04 -5.15 -11.08
CA GLU A 33 -4.59 -6.37 -10.44
C GLU A 33 -3.09 -6.35 -10.11
N LEU A 34 -2.32 -5.59 -10.88
CA LEU A 34 -0.87 -5.45 -10.71
C LEU A 34 -0.49 -4.39 -9.66
N ALA A 35 -1.46 -3.63 -9.13
CA ALA A 35 -1.18 -2.61 -8.15
C ALA A 35 -0.67 -3.23 -6.84
N ARG A 36 0.52 -2.80 -6.42
CA ARG A 36 1.00 -3.08 -5.06
C ARG A 36 0.15 -2.31 -4.05
N GLY A 37 -0.37 -3.07 -3.09
CA GLY A 37 -1.28 -2.59 -2.08
C GLY A 37 -0.61 -2.04 -0.81
N MET A 38 -1.40 -1.82 0.25
CA MET A 38 -0.90 -1.55 1.59
C MET A 38 -0.59 -2.86 2.33
N PRO A 39 0.49 -2.91 3.14
CA PRO A 39 0.75 -4.08 3.98
C PRO A 39 -0.27 -4.16 5.13
N VAL A 40 -0.85 -5.33 5.33
CA VAL A 40 -1.74 -5.64 6.46
C VAL A 40 -1.20 -6.86 7.19
N LEU A 41 -1.13 -6.77 8.52
CA LEU A 41 -0.72 -7.88 9.36
C LEU A 41 -1.93 -8.78 9.68
N HIS A 42 -1.71 -10.08 9.59
CA HIS A 42 -2.52 -11.16 10.16
C HIS A 42 -1.88 -11.59 11.49
N PRO A 43 -2.30 -11.02 12.64
CA PRO A 43 -1.60 -11.16 13.92
C PRO A 43 -1.46 -12.61 14.39
N GLU A 44 -2.43 -13.45 14.04
CA GLU A 44 -2.50 -14.86 14.40
C GLU A 44 -1.42 -15.72 13.73
N LYS A 45 -0.88 -15.27 12.58
CA LYS A 45 0.22 -15.93 11.87
C LYS A 45 1.59 -15.39 12.26
N CYS A 46 1.65 -14.23 12.91
CA CYS A 46 2.90 -13.56 13.24
C CYS A 46 3.73 -14.40 14.22
N LEU A 47 5.05 -14.47 13.97
CA LEU A 47 6.00 -15.14 14.87
C LEU A 47 6.80 -14.16 15.75
N GLY A 48 6.72 -12.87 15.47
CA GLY A 48 7.49 -11.83 16.17
C GLY A 48 9.00 -11.88 15.89
N CYS A 49 9.43 -12.39 14.73
CA CYS A 49 10.84 -12.58 14.37
C CYS A 49 11.59 -11.32 13.88
N SER A 50 10.86 -10.22 13.66
CA SER A 50 11.41 -8.93 13.22
C SER A 50 12.17 -8.97 11.87
N LEU A 51 11.92 -9.96 11.00
CA LEU A 51 12.52 -10.00 9.66
C LEU A 51 12.00 -8.84 8.80
N CYS A 52 10.68 -8.64 8.78
CA CYS A 52 10.04 -7.55 8.03
C CYS A 52 10.62 -6.17 8.37
N ALA A 53 10.82 -5.89 9.66
CA ALA A 53 11.40 -4.63 10.12
C ALA A 53 12.86 -4.45 9.67
N ARG A 54 13.67 -5.52 9.76
CA ARG A 54 15.08 -5.50 9.33
C ARG A 54 15.24 -5.37 7.82
N SER A 55 14.33 -5.94 7.05
CA SER A 55 14.36 -5.91 5.58
C SER A 55 13.70 -4.67 4.98
N CYS A 56 13.11 -3.77 5.79
CA CYS A 56 12.40 -2.60 5.30
C CYS A 56 13.37 -1.50 4.84
N PRO A 57 13.46 -1.16 3.54
CA PRO A 57 14.40 -0.14 3.07
C PRO A 57 14.19 1.25 3.69
N PRO A 58 12.94 1.77 3.80
CA PRO A 58 12.72 3.05 4.45
C PRO A 58 12.65 2.94 5.98
N GLN A 59 12.81 1.75 6.59
CA GLN A 59 12.64 1.56 8.05
C GLN A 59 11.26 1.97 8.59
N ALA A 60 10.20 1.78 7.81
CA ALA A 60 8.83 2.17 8.13
C ALA A 60 8.10 1.19 9.08
N ILE A 61 8.80 0.26 9.74
CA ILE A 61 8.17 -0.79 10.56
C ILE A 61 8.77 -0.79 11.96
N THR A 62 7.91 -0.61 12.97
CA THR A 62 8.29 -0.66 14.38
C THR A 62 7.71 -1.90 15.05
N MET A 63 8.54 -2.68 15.75
CA MET A 63 8.09 -3.88 16.46
C MET A 63 7.54 -3.52 17.85
N VAL A 64 6.22 -3.49 17.98
CA VAL A 64 5.48 -3.13 19.19
C VAL A 64 5.13 -4.38 20.02
N VAL A 65 5.17 -4.26 21.34
CA VAL A 65 4.77 -5.35 22.26
C VAL A 65 3.25 -5.41 22.31
N VAL A 66 2.67 -6.55 21.95
CA VAL A 66 1.21 -6.76 21.92
C VAL A 66 0.73 -7.77 22.96
N GLY A 67 1.66 -8.46 23.63
CA GLY A 67 1.31 -9.44 24.64
C GLY A 67 2.53 -10.17 25.17
N LYS A 68 2.28 -11.34 25.77
CA LYS A 68 3.32 -12.23 26.29
C LYS A 68 3.16 -13.62 25.67
N LYS A 69 4.28 -14.28 25.40
CA LYS A 69 4.34 -15.66 24.96
C LYS A 69 5.12 -16.48 25.98
N LYS A 70 4.61 -17.67 26.32
CA LYS A 70 5.29 -18.60 27.21
C LYS A 70 6.31 -19.41 26.41
N VAL A 71 7.57 -19.38 26.84
CA VAL A 71 8.66 -20.20 26.29
C VAL A 71 9.29 -20.95 27.45
N GLY A 72 8.95 -22.24 27.56
CA GLY A 72 9.26 -23.06 28.73
C GLY A 72 8.58 -22.51 29.99
N ASN A 73 9.36 -22.20 31.02
CA ASN A 73 8.88 -21.62 32.28
C ASN A 73 8.94 -20.08 32.33
N ARG A 74 9.33 -19.42 31.23
CA ARG A 74 9.46 -17.95 31.17
C ARG A 74 8.39 -17.33 30.28
N GLU A 75 7.85 -16.20 30.72
CA GLU A 75 7.06 -15.32 29.86
C GLU A 75 7.98 -14.31 29.19
N ILE A 76 7.92 -14.23 27.87
CA ILE A 76 8.64 -13.22 27.08
C ILE A 76 7.65 -12.30 26.37
N PRO A 77 7.98 -11.01 26.18
CA PRO A 77 7.13 -10.10 25.42
C PRO A 77 7.01 -10.55 23.97
N PHE A 78 5.78 -10.68 23.47
CA PHE A 78 5.47 -10.97 22.09
C PHE A 78 5.25 -9.69 21.31
N ARG A 79 5.81 -9.60 20.10
CA ARG A 79 5.84 -8.37 19.32
C ARG A 79 5.21 -8.55 17.93
N ASN A 80 4.44 -7.55 17.52
CA ASN A 80 3.93 -7.43 16.16
C ASN A 80 4.55 -6.23 15.46
N PRO A 81 4.67 -6.27 14.12
CA PRO A 81 5.01 -5.08 13.34
C PRO A 81 3.84 -4.08 13.36
N SER A 82 4.15 -2.82 13.60
CA SER A 82 3.30 -1.66 13.32
C SER A 82 3.90 -0.91 12.13
N PHE A 83 3.08 -0.58 11.15
CA PHE A 83 3.51 0.03 9.89
C PHE A 83 3.27 1.54 9.93
N ASP A 84 4.30 2.31 9.63
CA ASP A 84 4.17 3.72 9.33
C ASP A 84 3.87 3.89 7.83
N TYR A 85 2.61 4.14 7.49
CA TYR A 85 2.16 4.30 6.12
C TYR A 85 2.62 5.61 5.46
N TYR A 86 3.11 6.58 6.23
CA TYR A 86 3.71 7.81 5.68
C TYR A 86 5.13 7.55 5.16
N GLN A 87 5.87 6.70 5.87
CA GLN A 87 7.25 6.36 5.52
C GLN A 87 7.33 5.14 4.58
N CYS A 88 6.27 4.33 4.52
CA CYS A 88 6.20 3.15 3.67
C CYS A 88 6.20 3.50 2.17
N ILE A 89 7.08 2.84 1.40
CA ILE A 89 7.16 2.97 -0.07
C ILE A 89 6.40 1.86 -0.82
N TYR A 90 5.60 1.05 -0.11
CA TYR A 90 4.75 -0.01 -0.68
C TYR A 90 5.50 -1.02 -1.57
N CYS A 91 6.75 -1.32 -1.22
CA CYS A 91 7.62 -2.21 -2.02
C CYS A 91 7.21 -3.70 -1.96
N GLY A 92 6.55 -4.15 -0.89
CA GLY A 92 6.14 -5.55 -0.71
C GLY A 92 7.18 -6.49 -0.09
N ILE A 93 8.44 -6.06 0.08
CA ILE A 93 9.52 -6.89 0.64
C ILE A 93 9.14 -7.52 1.98
N CYS A 94 8.44 -6.79 2.84
CA CYS A 94 8.01 -7.30 4.15
C CYS A 94 7.09 -8.54 4.05
N ALA A 95 6.24 -8.62 3.03
CA ALA A 95 5.39 -9.77 2.76
C ALA A 95 6.21 -10.94 2.19
N GLU A 96 7.12 -10.68 1.26
CA GLU A 96 7.98 -11.70 0.64
C GLU A 96 8.94 -12.37 1.63
N VAL A 97 9.54 -11.60 2.54
CA VAL A 97 10.49 -12.14 3.53
C VAL A 97 9.80 -12.81 4.73
N CYS A 98 8.47 -12.76 4.82
CA CYS A 98 7.74 -13.27 5.97
C CYS A 98 7.67 -14.81 5.89
N PRO A 99 8.37 -15.57 6.77
CA PRO A 99 8.35 -17.03 6.68
C PRO A 99 7.00 -17.65 7.04
N ALA A 100 6.13 -16.89 7.73
CA ALA A 100 4.80 -17.33 8.14
C ALA A 100 3.69 -16.79 7.23
N ASN A 101 4.02 -16.03 6.18
CA ASN A 101 3.06 -15.33 5.31
C ASN A 101 2.01 -14.55 6.14
N ALA A 102 2.48 -13.87 7.19
CA ALA A 102 1.63 -13.12 8.11
C ALA A 102 1.32 -11.70 7.61
N ILE A 103 1.97 -11.24 6.53
CA ILE A 103 1.78 -9.89 5.99
C ILE A 103 1.24 -10.03 4.57
N GLU A 104 0.11 -9.38 4.30
CA GLU A 104 -0.57 -9.38 3.02
C GLU A 104 -0.54 -7.98 2.41
N MET A 105 -0.29 -7.88 1.10
CA MET A 105 -0.38 -6.62 0.36
C MET A 105 -1.79 -6.44 -0.18
N VAL A 106 -2.66 -5.76 0.57
CA VAL A 106 -4.08 -5.57 0.18
C VAL A 106 -4.21 -4.39 -0.77
N LYS A 107 -5.04 -4.51 -1.81
CA LYS A 107 -5.22 -3.52 -2.88
C LYS A 107 -5.86 -2.19 -2.44
N LYS A 108 -5.76 -1.79 -1.17
CA LYS A 108 -6.20 -0.50 -0.68
C LYS A 108 -5.09 0.55 -0.89
N SER A 109 -5.37 1.50 -1.77
CA SER A 109 -4.50 2.63 -2.15
C SER A 109 -4.97 3.99 -1.61
N ILE A 110 -6.18 4.03 -1.03
CA ILE A 110 -6.72 5.26 -0.43
C ILE A 110 -6.45 5.20 1.07
N LEU A 111 -5.63 6.13 1.53
CA LEU A 111 -5.43 6.42 2.94
C LEU A 111 -5.75 7.91 3.16
N ILE A 112 -6.90 8.17 3.77
CA ILE A 112 -7.34 9.52 4.13
C ILE A 112 -7.37 9.58 5.66
N TYR A 113 -6.65 10.53 6.22
CA TYR A 113 -6.62 10.79 7.65
C TYR A 113 -7.03 12.23 7.90
N THR A 114 -7.74 12.47 9.00
CA THR A 114 -8.20 13.80 9.41
C THR A 114 -7.42 14.34 10.62
N SER A 115 -6.65 13.49 11.30
CA SER A 115 -5.93 13.76 12.55
C SER A 115 -4.43 13.98 12.31
N LYS A 116 -3.79 14.90 13.07
CA LYS A 116 -2.33 15.08 13.08
C LYS A 116 -1.59 13.87 13.68
N GLU A 117 -2.28 13.09 14.51
CA GLU A 117 -1.81 11.80 15.00
C GLU A 117 -2.39 10.73 14.07
N GLY A 118 -1.62 10.37 13.03
CA GLY A 118 -2.01 9.28 12.13
C GLY A 118 -2.29 8.02 12.95
N ASP A 119 -3.45 7.40 12.71
CA ASP A 119 -3.86 6.20 13.43
C ASP A 119 -2.76 5.14 13.35
N ARG A 120 -2.23 4.77 14.52
CA ARG A 120 -1.44 3.56 14.70
C ARG A 120 -2.39 2.36 14.58
N LEU A 121 -2.79 2.05 13.35
CA LEU A 121 -3.49 0.82 12.99
C LEU A 121 -2.64 -0.41 13.37
#